data_AF-A0A1V0RAL9-F1
#
_entry.id   AF-A0A1V0RAL9-F1
#
_cell.length_a   1.000
_cell.length_b   1.000
_cell.length_c   1.000
_cell.angle_alpha   90.00
_cell.angle_beta   90.00
_cell.angle_gamma   90.00
#
_symmetry.space_group_name_H-M   'P 1'
#
loop_
_entity.id
_entity.type
_entity.pdbx_description
1 polymer ?
#
loop_
_entity_poly.entity_id
_entity_poly.type
_entity_poly.pdbx_seq_one_letter_code
_entity_poly.pdbx_strand_id
1 'polypeptide(L)'
;MPGTRTAVLSVPLALGLLCAAVAPAGAADLPAPYGSRPDASLTCRGRGVDPNALVRHRTETLIAAPLRTVWKLQTDVERWPSWQAPVESVQRLDHGPLRKGSAFRWTMPIPPNPSTPATSLDITSTVGQIERGACIRWTGPAIGEGLRIDGVHVWTFTKVRGGVLVRTEETHTGAEVEANVPVATRLLRDGLGAWLRDLKSEAEAQSRAASR
;
A
#
# COMPACT_ATOMS: atom_id res chain seq x y z
N MET A 1 90.66 -7.94 20.41
CA MET A 1 91.28 -8.29 19.11
C MET A 1 91.75 -9.74 19.21
N PRO A 2 91.59 -10.63 18.20
CA PRO A 2 91.01 -10.56 16.83
C PRO A 2 89.61 -11.26 16.79
N GLY A 3 88.81 -11.40 15.72
CA GLY A 3 88.92 -11.10 14.29
C GLY A 3 88.16 -12.16 13.46
N THR A 4 86.93 -11.82 13.02
CA THR A 4 86.18 -12.21 11.80
C THR A 4 86.05 -13.68 11.32
N ARG A 5 84.81 -14.14 11.05
CA ARG A 5 84.19 -14.11 9.70
C ARG A 5 82.71 -14.53 9.68
N THR A 6 82.00 -13.85 8.79
CA THR A 6 80.56 -13.74 8.56
C THR A 6 80.06 -14.80 7.57
N ALA A 7 78.81 -15.25 7.72
CA ALA A 7 77.99 -15.73 6.61
C ALA A 7 76.58 -15.11 6.70
N VAL A 8 76.19 -14.48 5.59
CA VAL A 8 74.97 -13.69 5.36
C VAL A 8 73.91 -14.62 4.75
N LEU A 9 72.62 -14.40 5.05
CA LEU A 9 71.50 -14.44 4.07
C LEU A 9 70.16 -14.05 4.73
N SER A 10 69.87 -12.75 4.65
CA SER A 10 68.64 -12.08 4.20
C SER A 10 67.24 -12.54 4.66
N VAL A 11 66.57 -11.64 5.39
CA VAL A 11 65.12 -11.54 5.67
C VAL A 11 64.43 -10.68 4.57
N PRO A 12 63.13 -10.83 4.27
CA PRO A 12 62.10 -9.90 4.77
C PRO A 12 60.83 -10.63 5.25
N LEU A 13 60.23 -10.34 6.41
CA LEU A 13 59.48 -9.13 6.81
C LEU A 13 58.20 -8.88 5.98
N ALA A 14 57.05 -9.20 6.57
CA ALA A 14 55.80 -8.46 6.36
C ALA A 14 54.91 -8.56 7.61
N LEU A 15 54.69 -7.40 8.23
CA LEU A 15 53.80 -7.15 9.35
C LEU A 15 52.32 -7.38 8.96
N GLY A 16 51.56 -8.01 9.85
CA GLY A 16 50.10 -7.93 9.88
C GLY A 16 49.64 -7.46 11.26
N LEU A 17 49.32 -6.17 11.38
CA LEU A 17 48.68 -5.58 12.56
C LEU A 17 47.25 -6.13 12.72
N LEU A 18 46.99 -6.82 13.82
CA LEU A 18 45.63 -7.14 14.27
C LEU A 18 45.17 -6.05 15.25
N CYS A 19 44.41 -5.09 14.73
CA CYS A 19 43.64 -4.16 15.55
C CYS A 19 42.48 -4.93 16.20
N ALA A 20 42.45 -4.98 17.53
CA ALA A 20 41.30 -5.44 18.29
C ALA A 20 40.17 -4.40 18.17
N ALA A 21 39.10 -4.74 17.44
CA ALA A 21 37.86 -3.97 17.47
C ALA A 21 37.04 -4.42 18.69
N VAL A 22 36.89 -3.54 19.67
CA VAL A 22 35.95 -3.69 20.78
C VAL A 22 34.53 -3.54 20.21
N ALA A 23 33.72 -4.59 20.28
CA ALA A 23 32.31 -4.54 19.92
C ALA A 23 31.55 -3.66 20.93
N PRO A 24 30.67 -2.73 20.49
CA PRO A 24 29.79 -2.04 21.42
C PRO A 24 28.73 -3.02 21.92
N ALA A 25 28.54 -3.04 23.24
CA ALA A 25 27.49 -3.77 23.92
C ALA A 25 26.11 -3.39 23.36
N GLY A 26 25.27 -4.40 23.10
CA GLY A 26 23.94 -4.25 22.55
C GLY A 26 23.09 -3.28 23.37
N ALA A 27 22.62 -2.22 22.70
CA ALA A 27 21.50 -1.46 23.19
C ALA A 27 20.29 -2.39 23.24
N ALA A 28 19.76 -2.62 24.44
CA ALA A 28 18.54 -3.38 24.65
C ALA A 28 17.41 -2.77 23.81
N ASP A 29 16.75 -3.62 23.03
CA ASP A 29 15.54 -3.31 22.27
C ASP A 29 14.47 -2.72 23.20
N LEU A 30 14.23 -1.40 23.07
CA LEU A 30 13.01 -0.80 23.57
C LEU A 30 11.85 -1.27 22.68
N PRO A 31 10.72 -1.73 23.23
CA PRO A 31 9.56 -2.09 22.42
C PRO A 31 9.05 -0.86 21.68
N ALA A 32 8.98 -0.95 20.35
CA ALA A 32 8.39 0.08 19.51
C ALA A 32 6.95 0.39 19.99
N PRO A 33 6.60 1.68 20.24
CA PRO A 33 5.25 2.03 20.59
C PRO A 33 4.36 1.86 19.36
N TYR A 34 3.30 1.06 19.49
CA TYR A 34 2.41 0.54 18.45
C TYR A 34 2.93 -0.69 17.68
N GLY A 35 2.77 -1.85 18.30
CA GLY A 35 2.91 -3.16 17.65
C GLY A 35 1.91 -3.34 16.51
N SER A 36 2.35 -3.06 15.29
CA SER A 36 1.76 -3.64 14.08
C SER A 36 2.67 -4.77 13.65
N ARG A 37 2.24 -6.03 13.79
CA ARG A 37 2.92 -7.14 13.10
C ARG A 37 2.87 -6.83 11.60
N PRO A 38 4.02 -6.79 10.89
CA PRO A 38 4.05 -6.54 9.45
C PRO A 38 3.15 -7.50 8.66
N ASP A 39 2.94 -8.71 9.17
CA ASP A 39 2.27 -9.81 8.47
C ASP A 39 0.75 -9.88 8.67
N ALA A 40 0.18 -9.16 9.64
CA ALA A 40 -1.26 -9.21 9.86
C ALA A 40 -1.98 -8.37 8.79
N SER A 41 -2.81 -9.03 7.97
CA SER A 41 -3.69 -8.35 7.01
C SER A 41 -4.59 -7.33 7.70
N LEU A 42 -4.85 -6.22 7.02
CA LEU A 42 -5.87 -5.26 7.41
C LEU A 42 -7.23 -5.96 7.46
N THR A 43 -8.05 -5.57 8.43
CA THR A 43 -9.42 -6.06 8.56
C THR A 43 -10.39 -4.92 8.75
N CYS A 44 -11.62 -5.11 8.28
CA CYS A 44 -12.76 -4.31 8.67
C CYS A 44 -13.82 -5.23 9.26
N ARG A 45 -14.25 -4.95 10.51
CA ARG A 45 -15.19 -5.81 11.24
C ARG A 45 -14.76 -7.30 11.23
N GLY A 46 -13.47 -7.55 11.44
CA GLY A 46 -12.89 -8.90 11.50
C GLY A 46 -12.73 -9.61 10.15
N ARG A 47 -13.00 -8.94 9.02
CA ARG A 47 -12.83 -9.51 7.68
C ARG A 47 -11.74 -8.76 6.91
N GLY A 48 -10.75 -9.49 6.41
CA GLY A 48 -9.63 -8.95 5.64
C GLY A 48 -9.64 -9.36 4.18
N VAL A 49 -8.47 -9.24 3.55
CA VAL A 49 -8.16 -9.87 2.26
C VAL A 49 -7.77 -11.35 2.47
N ASP A 50 -7.53 -12.07 1.38
CA ASP A 50 -6.89 -13.40 1.46
C ASP A 50 -5.38 -13.24 1.67
N PRO A 51 -4.82 -13.69 2.82
CA PRO A 51 -3.38 -13.56 3.08
C PRO A 51 -2.51 -14.38 2.12
N ASN A 52 -3.07 -15.40 1.46
CA ASN A 52 -2.37 -16.29 0.54
C ASN A 52 -2.54 -15.91 -0.94
N ALA A 53 -3.24 -14.82 -1.25
CA ALA A 53 -3.39 -14.37 -2.63
C ALA A 53 -2.03 -14.08 -3.28
N LEU A 54 -1.84 -14.58 -4.50
CA LEU A 54 -0.60 -14.41 -5.25
C LEU A 54 -0.32 -12.94 -5.58
N VAL A 55 -1.37 -12.19 -5.94
CA VAL A 55 -1.31 -10.75 -6.19
C VAL A 55 -1.93 -10.02 -4.99
N ARG A 56 -1.07 -9.42 -4.18
CA ARG A 56 -1.44 -8.72 -2.94
C ARG A 56 -0.54 -7.52 -2.73
N HIS A 57 -1.12 -6.41 -2.31
CA HIS A 57 -0.32 -5.26 -1.89
C HIS A 57 -0.99 -4.50 -0.74
N ARG A 58 -0.15 -4.00 0.18
CA ARG A 58 -0.55 -3.14 1.29
C ARG A 58 0.31 -1.89 1.28
N THR A 59 -0.33 -0.74 1.49
CA THR A 59 0.34 0.55 1.63
C THR A 59 -0.41 1.45 2.60
N GLU A 60 0.25 2.50 3.06
CA GLU A 60 -0.30 3.47 4.01
C GLU A 60 0.26 4.87 3.80
N THR A 61 -0.49 5.87 4.26
CA THR A 61 -0.03 7.26 4.28
C THR A 61 -0.66 8.02 5.44
N LEU A 62 0.09 8.98 6.00
CA LEU A 62 -0.44 9.95 6.94
C LEU A 62 -1.03 11.13 6.16
N ILE A 63 -2.30 11.43 6.41
CA ILE A 63 -3.03 12.55 5.81
C ILE A 63 -3.27 13.61 6.88
N ALA A 64 -2.73 14.83 6.68
CA ALA A 64 -2.86 15.96 7.59
C ALA A 64 -4.21 16.68 7.43
N ALA A 65 -5.30 15.94 7.63
CA ALA A 65 -6.66 16.45 7.54
C ALA A 65 -7.57 15.78 8.60
N PRO A 66 -8.71 16.39 8.98
CA PRO A 66 -9.67 15.78 9.90
C PRO A 66 -10.23 14.46 9.36
N LEU A 67 -10.46 13.47 10.25
CA LEU A 67 -11.07 12.18 9.89
C LEU A 67 -12.36 12.32 9.08
N ARG A 68 -13.21 13.30 9.42
CA ARG A 68 -14.47 13.52 8.69
C ARG A 68 -14.25 13.83 7.21
N THR A 69 -13.17 14.54 6.87
CA THR A 69 -12.84 14.96 5.51
C THR A 69 -12.32 13.77 4.72
N VAL A 70 -11.32 13.06 5.28
CA VAL A 70 -10.73 11.87 4.65
C VAL A 70 -11.78 10.77 4.44
N TRP A 71 -12.59 10.50 5.46
CA TRP A 71 -13.66 9.52 5.38
C TRP A 71 -14.70 9.89 4.32
N LYS A 72 -15.11 11.17 4.27
CA LYS A 72 -16.09 11.63 3.28
C LYS A 72 -15.54 11.47 1.86
N LEU A 73 -14.31 11.90 1.60
CA LEU A 73 -13.68 11.74 0.28
C LEU A 73 -13.64 10.30 -0.19
N GLN A 74 -13.22 9.37 0.69
CA GLN A 74 -13.18 7.96 0.30
C GLN A 74 -14.58 7.36 0.09
N THR A 75 -15.58 7.74 0.89
CA THR A 75 -16.91 7.10 0.87
C THR A 75 -17.96 7.78 0.00
N ASP A 76 -17.72 9.02 -0.42
CA ASP A 76 -18.53 9.75 -1.40
C ASP A 76 -18.08 9.37 -2.82
N VAL A 77 -18.34 8.11 -3.19
CA VAL A 77 -17.76 7.46 -4.38
C VAL A 77 -18.11 8.15 -5.68
N GLU A 78 -19.29 8.78 -5.77
CA GLU A 78 -19.70 9.54 -6.98
C GLU A 78 -18.82 10.76 -7.24
N ARG A 79 -18.08 11.23 -6.23
CA ARG A 79 -17.13 12.34 -6.38
C ARG A 79 -15.72 11.89 -6.68
N TRP A 80 -15.41 10.60 -6.72
CA TRP A 80 -14.06 10.13 -7.06
C TRP A 80 -13.53 10.72 -8.38
N PRO A 81 -14.32 10.85 -9.47
CA PRO A 81 -13.81 11.43 -10.71
C PRO A 81 -13.31 12.88 -10.59
N SER A 82 -13.71 13.61 -9.53
CA SER A 82 -13.27 15.00 -9.36
C SER A 82 -11.88 15.13 -8.71
N TRP A 83 -11.33 14.06 -8.13
CA TRP A 83 -10.07 14.14 -7.37
C TRP A 83 -9.15 12.92 -7.55
N GLN A 84 -9.68 11.77 -7.96
CA GLN A 84 -8.91 10.56 -8.20
C GLN A 84 -8.70 10.40 -9.71
N ALA A 85 -7.55 10.87 -10.19
CA ALA A 85 -7.33 11.13 -11.60
C ALA A 85 -7.59 9.94 -12.56
N PRO A 86 -7.31 8.67 -12.19
CA PRO A 86 -7.60 7.53 -13.06
C PRO A 86 -9.09 7.14 -13.15
N VAL A 87 -9.97 7.65 -12.27
CA VAL A 87 -11.39 7.26 -12.27
C VAL A 87 -12.15 8.11 -13.28
N GLU A 88 -12.70 7.48 -14.31
CA GLU A 88 -13.46 8.18 -15.37
C GLU A 88 -14.92 8.41 -14.98
N SER A 89 -15.55 7.41 -14.37
CA SER A 89 -16.96 7.49 -13.99
C SER A 89 -17.24 6.63 -12.76
N VAL A 90 -18.25 7.04 -11.97
CA VAL A 90 -18.79 6.25 -10.87
C VAL A 90 -20.31 6.43 -10.83
N GLN A 91 -21.02 5.33 -10.64
CA GLN A 91 -22.47 5.29 -10.46
C GLN A 91 -22.81 4.44 -9.24
N ARG A 92 -23.59 4.99 -8.30
CA ARG A 92 -24.16 4.20 -7.21
C ARG A 92 -25.25 3.29 -7.77
N LEU A 93 -25.28 2.04 -7.32
CA LEU A 93 -26.32 1.08 -7.65
C LEU A 93 -27.45 1.05 -6.59
N ASP A 94 -27.32 1.90 -5.56
CA ASP A 94 -28.23 1.99 -4.45
C ASP A 94 -28.23 3.41 -3.85
N HIS A 95 -29.25 3.73 -3.06
CA HIS A 95 -29.42 5.06 -2.49
C HIS A 95 -28.82 5.21 -1.09
N GLY A 96 -28.56 6.46 -0.69
CA GLY A 96 -28.11 6.83 0.64
C GLY A 96 -26.63 6.51 0.91
N PRO A 97 -26.19 6.72 2.17
CA PRO A 97 -24.82 6.46 2.58
C PRO A 97 -24.41 5.01 2.34
N LEU A 98 -23.11 4.79 2.09
CA LEU A 98 -22.56 3.44 2.02
C LEU A 98 -22.88 2.67 3.31
N ARG A 99 -23.44 1.47 3.13
CA ARG A 99 -23.72 0.50 4.18
C ARG A 99 -23.35 -0.89 3.69
N LYS A 100 -23.42 -1.90 4.56
CA LYS A 100 -23.27 -3.29 4.12
C LYS A 100 -24.28 -3.60 3.01
N GLY A 101 -23.82 -4.21 1.93
CA GLY A 101 -24.62 -4.52 0.74
C GLY A 101 -24.72 -3.38 -0.28
N SER A 102 -24.20 -2.18 0.02
CA SER A 102 -24.11 -1.12 -0.99
C SER A 102 -23.23 -1.54 -2.14
N ALA A 103 -23.59 -1.12 -3.35
CA ALA A 103 -22.82 -1.40 -4.54
C ALA A 103 -22.67 -0.15 -5.41
N PHE A 104 -21.58 -0.07 -6.15
CA PHE A 104 -21.31 1.00 -7.11
C PHE A 104 -20.50 0.45 -8.26
N ARG A 105 -20.80 0.95 -9.46
CA ARG A 105 -20.11 0.64 -10.70
C ARG A 105 -19.20 1.81 -11.07
N TRP A 106 -17.98 1.56 -11.48
CA TRP A 106 -17.04 2.60 -11.85
C TRP A 106 -16.09 2.14 -12.94
N THR A 107 -15.55 3.11 -13.69
CA THR A 107 -14.64 2.84 -14.80
C THR A 107 -13.29 3.50 -14.60
N MET A 108 -12.24 2.82 -15.06
CA MET A 108 -10.91 3.39 -15.16
C MET A 108 -10.14 2.79 -16.35
N PRO A 109 -9.35 3.60 -17.07
CA PRO A 109 -8.51 3.10 -18.15
C PRO A 109 -7.28 2.43 -17.56
N ILE A 110 -6.85 1.35 -18.21
CA ILE A 110 -5.61 0.66 -17.94
C ILE A 110 -4.71 0.81 -19.18
N PRO A 111 -3.54 1.45 -19.05
CA PRO A 111 -2.61 1.55 -20.16
C PRO A 111 -2.10 0.16 -20.55
N PRO A 112 -1.61 -0.01 -21.79
CA PRO A 112 -1.04 -1.28 -22.22
C PRO A 112 0.14 -1.63 -21.33
N ASN A 113 0.26 -2.90 -20.99
CA ASN A 113 1.35 -3.45 -20.18
C ASN A 113 1.79 -4.81 -20.76
N PRO A 114 2.87 -5.43 -20.27
CA PRO A 114 3.37 -6.69 -20.82
C PRO A 114 2.37 -7.86 -20.81
N SER A 115 1.32 -7.79 -19.98
CA SER A 115 0.32 -8.85 -19.84
C SER A 115 -0.98 -8.57 -20.58
N THR A 116 -1.35 -7.31 -20.80
CA THR A 116 -2.64 -6.95 -21.42
C THR A 116 -2.52 -5.72 -22.34
N PRO A 117 -3.27 -5.67 -23.46
CA PRO A 117 -3.40 -4.46 -24.26
C PRO A 117 -4.08 -3.35 -23.43
N ALA A 118 -4.07 -2.13 -23.99
CA ALA A 118 -4.83 -1.02 -23.41
C ALA A 118 -6.31 -1.41 -23.34
N THR A 119 -6.94 -1.24 -22.18
CA THR A 119 -8.35 -1.55 -21.98
C THR A 119 -8.97 -0.61 -20.95
N SER A 120 -10.29 -0.64 -20.81
CA SER A 120 -10.98 0.03 -19.70
C SER A 120 -11.59 -1.03 -18.79
N LEU A 121 -11.38 -0.88 -17.48
CA LEU A 121 -11.98 -1.75 -16.49
C LEU A 121 -13.33 -1.20 -16.08
N ASP A 122 -14.35 -2.03 -16.23
CA ASP A 122 -15.64 -1.84 -15.61
C ASP A 122 -15.70 -2.60 -14.30
N ILE A 123 -15.77 -1.86 -13.20
CA ILE A 123 -15.59 -2.39 -11.85
C ILE A 123 -16.89 -2.26 -11.08
N THR A 124 -17.43 -3.37 -10.61
CA THR A 124 -18.58 -3.39 -9.69
C THR A 124 -18.11 -3.71 -8.28
N SER A 125 -18.07 -2.71 -7.41
CA SER A 125 -17.64 -2.87 -6.02
C SER A 125 -18.85 -3.00 -5.09
N THR A 126 -18.88 -4.05 -4.28
CA THR A 126 -19.93 -4.33 -3.28
C THR A 126 -19.35 -4.29 -1.88
N VAL A 127 -19.89 -3.43 -1.03
CA VAL A 127 -19.47 -3.23 0.36
C VAL A 127 -19.90 -4.43 1.21
N GLY A 128 -18.92 -5.20 1.70
CA GLY A 128 -19.15 -6.32 2.60
C GLY A 128 -19.13 -5.91 4.08
N GLN A 129 -18.20 -5.02 4.45
CA GLN A 129 -18.02 -4.54 5.82
C GLN A 129 -17.78 -3.04 5.82
N ILE A 130 -18.35 -2.35 6.80
CA ILE A 130 -18.13 -0.92 6.98
C ILE A 130 -18.29 -0.55 8.46
N GLU A 131 -17.42 0.32 8.93
CA GLU A 131 -17.52 1.00 10.21
C GLU A 131 -17.17 2.46 10.00
N ARG A 132 -18.16 3.34 10.24
CA ARG A 132 -18.06 4.75 9.91
C ARG A 132 -16.84 5.38 10.59
N GLY A 133 -15.95 5.94 9.78
CA GLY A 133 -14.74 6.62 10.25
C GLY A 133 -13.63 5.68 10.73
N ALA A 134 -13.78 4.36 10.57
CA ALA A 134 -12.78 3.40 11.02
C ALA A 134 -12.33 2.46 9.90
N CYS A 135 -13.25 1.88 9.14
CA CYS A 135 -12.87 0.95 8.08
C CYS A 135 -13.97 0.75 7.04
N ILE A 136 -13.58 0.30 5.85
CA ILE A 136 -14.49 -0.20 4.83
C ILE A 136 -13.80 -1.33 4.05
N ARG A 137 -14.57 -2.36 3.70
CA ARG A 137 -14.14 -3.47 2.85
C ARG A 137 -15.19 -3.70 1.78
N TRP A 138 -14.75 -3.75 0.53
CA TRP A 138 -15.58 -4.17 -0.59
C TRP A 138 -14.90 -5.27 -1.39
N THR A 139 -15.71 -5.92 -2.22
CA THR A 139 -15.28 -6.95 -3.16
C THR A 139 -15.96 -6.74 -4.48
N GLY A 140 -15.41 -7.31 -5.53
CA GLY A 140 -16.15 -7.51 -6.77
C GLY A 140 -15.28 -7.59 -7.99
N PRO A 141 -15.91 -7.80 -9.15
CA PRO A 141 -15.19 -7.96 -10.40
C PRO A 141 -14.79 -6.61 -11.00
N ALA A 142 -13.61 -6.59 -11.60
CA ALA A 142 -13.16 -5.65 -12.60
C ALA A 142 -13.07 -6.39 -13.95
N ILE A 143 -13.82 -5.93 -14.94
CA ILE A 143 -13.95 -6.57 -16.25
C ILE A 143 -13.47 -5.62 -17.33
N GLY A 144 -12.52 -6.09 -18.12
CA GLY A 144 -12.05 -5.44 -19.35
C GLY A 144 -12.04 -6.43 -20.51
N GLU A 145 -11.62 -5.95 -21.68
CA GLU A 145 -11.47 -6.81 -22.86
C GLU A 145 -10.42 -7.90 -22.59
N GLY A 146 -10.86 -9.16 -22.56
CA GLY A 146 -9.98 -10.31 -22.28
C GLY A 146 -9.38 -10.32 -20.88
N LEU A 147 -9.93 -9.55 -19.94
CA LEU A 147 -9.39 -9.41 -18.58
C LEU A 147 -10.53 -9.49 -17.56
N ARG A 148 -10.43 -10.43 -16.61
CA ARG A 148 -11.29 -10.47 -15.43
C ARG A 148 -10.45 -10.55 -14.17
N ILE A 149 -10.68 -9.62 -13.26
CA ILE A 149 -10.03 -9.58 -11.96
C ILE A 149 -11.12 -9.59 -10.89
N ASP A 150 -11.07 -10.54 -9.97
CA ASP A 150 -11.89 -10.52 -8.77
C ASP A 150 -11.05 -9.92 -7.61
N GLY A 151 -11.52 -8.81 -7.04
CA GLY A 151 -10.80 -8.03 -6.04
C GLY A 151 -11.41 -8.09 -4.64
N VAL A 152 -10.56 -8.04 -3.62
CA VAL A 152 -10.94 -7.75 -2.23
C VAL A 152 -10.12 -6.58 -1.73
N HIS A 153 -10.77 -5.49 -1.34
CA HIS A 153 -10.11 -4.24 -0.98
C HIS A 153 -10.53 -3.80 0.42
N VAL A 154 -9.56 -3.57 1.30
CA VAL A 154 -9.74 -3.16 2.69
C VAL A 154 -9.08 -1.83 2.93
N TRP A 155 -9.82 -0.90 3.52
CA TRP A 155 -9.36 0.41 3.98
C TRP A 155 -9.56 0.56 5.48
N THR A 156 -8.59 1.16 6.15
CA THR A 156 -8.66 1.53 7.57
C THR A 156 -8.25 2.98 7.77
N PHE A 157 -8.88 3.64 8.75
CA PHE A 157 -8.70 5.04 9.08
C PHE A 157 -8.47 5.17 10.58
N THR A 158 -7.25 5.51 10.98
CA THR A 158 -6.90 5.65 12.39
C THR A 158 -6.52 7.10 12.66
N LYS A 159 -7.24 7.77 13.57
CA LYS A 159 -6.81 9.08 14.07
C LYS A 159 -5.48 8.93 14.82
N VAL A 160 -4.51 9.74 14.45
CA VAL A 160 -3.19 9.81 15.10
C VAL A 160 -2.82 11.27 15.32
N ARG A 161 -1.71 11.51 16.03
CA ARG A 161 -1.17 12.88 16.15
C ARG A 161 -0.84 13.40 14.75
N GLY A 162 -1.35 14.59 14.41
CA GLY A 162 -1.09 15.24 13.13
C GLY A 162 -2.04 14.87 11.98
N GLY A 163 -3.02 13.97 12.18
CA GLY A 163 -4.01 13.67 11.14
C GLY A 163 -4.62 12.28 11.23
N VAL A 164 -4.78 11.64 10.08
CA VAL A 164 -5.35 10.31 9.93
C VAL A 164 -4.34 9.43 9.21
N LEU A 165 -4.00 8.30 9.84
CA LEU A 165 -3.24 7.24 9.20
C LEU A 165 -4.21 6.38 8.41
N VAL A 166 -4.12 6.48 7.09
CA VAL A 166 -4.93 5.70 6.15
C VAL A 166 -4.10 4.53 5.69
N ARG A 167 -4.65 3.32 5.81
CA ARG A 167 -4.03 2.10 5.29
C ARG A 167 -4.99 1.42 4.34
N THR A 168 -4.45 0.89 3.26
CA THR A 168 -5.19 0.09 2.30
C THR A 168 -4.45 -1.19 1.98
N GLU A 169 -5.20 -2.25 1.76
CA GLU A 169 -4.70 -3.55 1.34
C GLU A 169 -5.68 -4.17 0.37
N GLU A 170 -5.15 -4.70 -0.73
CA GLU A 170 -5.95 -5.28 -1.79
C GLU A 170 -5.32 -6.57 -2.30
N THR A 171 -6.19 -7.50 -2.70
CA THR A 171 -5.82 -8.74 -3.37
C THR A 171 -6.59 -8.90 -4.65
N HIS A 172 -5.93 -9.42 -5.68
CA HIS A 172 -6.51 -9.75 -6.97
C HIS A 172 -6.36 -11.23 -7.26
N THR A 173 -7.41 -11.82 -7.81
CA THR A 173 -7.43 -13.20 -8.33
C THR A 173 -7.97 -13.20 -9.75
N GLY A 174 -7.44 -14.08 -10.59
CA GLY A 174 -7.82 -14.19 -12.00
C GLY A 174 -6.68 -14.75 -12.85
N ALA A 175 -7.02 -15.56 -13.86
CA ALA A 175 -6.03 -16.28 -14.67
C ALA A 175 -5.02 -15.32 -15.33
N GLU A 176 -5.49 -14.17 -15.79
CA GLU A 176 -4.69 -13.17 -16.51
C GLU A 176 -3.70 -12.45 -15.59
N VAL A 177 -4.12 -12.13 -14.35
CA VAL A 177 -3.23 -11.47 -13.36
C VAL A 177 -2.25 -12.48 -12.73
N GLU A 178 -2.66 -13.73 -12.58
CA GLU A 178 -1.83 -14.81 -12.03
C GLU A 178 -0.82 -15.35 -13.05
N ALA A 179 -1.08 -15.20 -14.36
CA ALA A 179 -0.12 -15.53 -15.41
C ALA A 179 1.17 -14.70 -15.32
N ASN A 180 1.13 -13.51 -14.71
CA ASN A 180 2.31 -12.67 -14.49
C ASN A 180 2.22 -11.89 -13.17
N VAL A 181 2.28 -12.62 -12.06
CA VAL A 181 2.22 -12.08 -10.69
C VAL A 181 3.17 -10.89 -10.46
N PRO A 182 4.44 -10.87 -10.91
CA PRO A 182 5.33 -9.73 -10.71
C PRO A 182 4.85 -8.43 -11.38
N VAL A 183 4.27 -8.52 -12.58
CA VAL A 183 3.71 -7.35 -13.28
C VAL A 183 2.41 -6.92 -12.62
N ALA A 184 1.50 -7.85 -12.34
CA ALA A 184 0.22 -7.54 -11.68
C ALA A 184 0.42 -6.89 -10.30
N THR A 185 1.34 -7.41 -9.49
CA THR A 185 1.67 -6.86 -8.17
C THR A 185 2.26 -5.45 -8.26
N ARG A 186 3.10 -5.19 -9.27
CA ARG A 186 3.64 -3.85 -9.53
C ARG A 186 2.53 -2.85 -9.89
N LEU A 187 1.65 -3.21 -10.82
CA LEU A 187 0.53 -2.36 -11.23
C LEU A 187 -0.41 -2.08 -10.06
N LEU A 188 -0.74 -3.09 -9.25
CA LEU A 188 -1.55 -2.94 -8.05
C LEU A 188 -0.89 -1.97 -7.04
N ARG A 189 0.41 -2.15 -6.78
CA ARG A 189 1.16 -1.24 -5.90
C ARG A 189 1.13 0.20 -6.40
N ASP A 190 1.40 0.40 -7.68
CA ASP A 190 1.51 1.75 -8.25
C ASP A 190 0.13 2.43 -8.24
N GLY A 191 -0.95 1.69 -8.52
CA GLY A 191 -2.33 2.14 -8.42
C GLY A 191 -2.75 2.52 -7.00
N LEU A 192 -2.52 1.65 -6.01
CA LEU A 192 -2.82 1.97 -4.60
C LEU A 192 -2.00 3.16 -4.08
N GLY A 193 -0.74 3.27 -4.52
CA GLY A 193 0.11 4.42 -4.22
C GLY A 193 -0.44 5.72 -4.82
N ALA A 194 -0.92 5.70 -6.05
CA ALA A 194 -1.55 6.86 -6.69
C ALA A 194 -2.84 7.26 -5.96
N TRP A 195 -3.71 6.30 -5.66
CA TRP A 195 -4.95 6.53 -4.91
C TRP A 195 -4.68 7.24 -3.57
N LEU A 196 -3.71 6.75 -2.79
CA LEU A 196 -3.34 7.38 -1.53
C LEU A 196 -2.76 8.80 -1.68
N ARG A 197 -2.00 9.06 -2.75
CA ARG A 197 -1.46 10.40 -3.03
C ARG A 197 -2.56 11.40 -3.39
N ASP A 198 -3.51 10.98 -4.21
CA ASP A 198 -4.64 11.81 -4.65
C ASP A 198 -5.56 12.11 -3.46
N LEU A 199 -5.91 11.09 -2.67
CA LEU A 199 -6.72 11.24 -1.45
C LEU A 199 -6.05 12.18 -0.44
N LYS A 200 -4.73 12.04 -0.24
CA LYS A 200 -3.96 12.92 0.64
C LYS A 200 -4.00 14.37 0.15
N SER A 201 -3.68 14.58 -1.12
CA SER A 201 -3.61 15.91 -1.71
C SER A 201 -4.94 16.65 -1.60
N GLU A 202 -6.03 15.98 -1.96
CA GLU A 202 -7.38 16.54 -1.90
C GLU A 202 -7.84 16.81 -0.47
N ALA A 203 -7.66 15.86 0.45
CA ALA A 203 -8.07 16.01 1.84
C ALA A 203 -7.33 17.17 2.54
N GLU A 204 -6.03 17.30 2.31
CA GLU A 204 -5.23 18.38 2.88
C GLU A 204 -5.57 19.74 2.24
N ALA A 205 -5.88 19.78 0.94
CA ALA A 205 -6.35 20.98 0.28
C ALA A 205 -7.68 21.48 0.87
N GLN A 206 -8.67 20.59 1.00
CA GLN A 206 -9.96 20.94 1.62
C GLN A 206 -9.80 21.38 3.08
N SER A 207 -8.90 20.73 3.84
CA SER A 207 -8.64 21.11 5.23
C SER A 207 -8.02 22.50 5.33
N ARG A 208 -7.08 22.85 4.45
CA ARG A 208 -6.50 24.20 4.39
C ARG A 208 -7.54 25.25 4.02
N ALA A 209 -8.39 24.96 3.04
CA ALA A 209 -9.45 25.87 2.62
C ALA A 209 -10.48 26.13 3.73
N ALA A 210 -10.86 25.10 4.49
CA ALA A 210 -11.80 25.23 5.62
C ALA A 210 -11.22 25.93 6.87
N SER A 211 -9.90 26.17 6.89
CA SER A 211 -9.20 26.83 7.99
C SER A 211 -8.83 28.28 7.66
N ARG A 212 -9.17 28.75 6.46
CA ARG A 212 -9.09 30.15 6.04
C ARG A 212 -10.43 30.83 6.32
#